data_AF-A0A9E3R095-F1
#
_entry.id   AF-A0A9E3R095-F1
#
_cell.length_a   1.000
_cell.length_b   1.000
_cell.length_c   1.000
_cell.angle_alpha   90.00
_cell.angle_beta   90.00
_cell.angle_gamma   90.00
#
_symmetry.space_group_name_H-M   'P 1'
#
loop_
_entity.id
_entity.type
_entity.pdbx_description
1 polymer ?
#
loop_
_entity_poly.entity_id
_entity_poly.type
_entity_poly.pdbx_seq_one_letter_code
_entity_poly.pdbx_strand_id
1 'polypeptide(L)'
;MDPFVRQLVERLHEAGAPMSRNKHFHAFDNPLGRQALTISKRLRAFAQVLAKLSRDGGAAKARRVDGAIEIELALPAVKGRRVTRFEPEELELLCAMPGARDALDLTAL
;
A
#
# COMPACT_ATOMS: atom_id res chain seq x y z
N MET A 1 0.19 -8.26 -11.01
CA MET A 1 0.94 -7.00 -11.26
C MET A 1 2.08 -7.25 -12.25
N ASP A 2 2.40 -6.30 -13.13
CA ASP A 2 3.58 -6.40 -14.02
C ASP A 2 4.90 -6.44 -13.20
N PRO A 3 5.84 -7.36 -13.47
CA PRO A 3 7.08 -7.49 -12.67
C PRO A 3 7.97 -6.25 -12.66
N PHE A 4 8.04 -5.52 -13.78
CA PHE A 4 8.82 -4.28 -13.86
C PHE A 4 8.18 -3.17 -13.00
N VAL A 5 6.84 -3.07 -13.03
CA VAL A 5 6.10 -2.17 -12.14
C VAL A 5 6.36 -2.51 -10.68
N ARG A 6 6.31 -3.80 -10.31
CA ARG A 6 6.60 -4.24 -8.93
C ARG A 6 7.99 -3.79 -8.49
N GLN A 7 9.01 -4.10 -9.29
CA GLN A 7 10.39 -3.75 -8.99
C GLN A 7 10.57 -2.23 -8.82
N LEU A 8 9.93 -1.41 -9.67
CA LEU A 8 9.95 0.04 -9.52
C LEU A 8 9.29 0.50 -8.21
N VAL A 9 8.18 -0.11 -7.81
CA VAL A 9 7.52 0.21 -6.53
C VAL A 9 8.40 -0.15 -5.34
N GLU A 10 9.06 -1.32 -5.36
CA GLU A 10 10.00 -1.73 -4.31
C GLU A 10 11.17 -0.74 -4.19
N ARG A 11 11.79 -0.37 -5.33
CA ARG A 11 12.88 0.61 -5.39
C ARG A 11 12.47 2.02 -4.94
N LEU A 12 11.20 2.39 -5.08
CA LEU A 12 10.65 3.65 -4.57
C LEU A 12 10.51 3.68 -3.04
N HIS A 13 10.56 2.53 -2.36
CA HIS A 13 10.41 2.39 -0.91
C HIS A 13 11.66 1.84 -0.20
N GLU A 14 12.76 1.63 -0.92
CA GLU A 14 14.03 1.15 -0.36
C GLU A 14 14.59 2.13 0.69
N ALA A 15 14.86 1.65 1.91
CA ALA A 15 15.13 2.47 3.09
C ALA A 15 16.47 3.23 3.08
N GLY A 16 17.35 3.01 2.09
CA GLY A 16 18.68 3.64 2.03
C GLY A 16 18.89 4.61 0.86
N ALA A 17 18.29 4.35 -0.29
CA ALA A 17 18.49 5.13 -1.50
C ALA A 17 17.30 5.00 -2.46
N PRO A 18 16.12 5.53 -2.09
CA PRO A 18 14.94 5.37 -2.91
C PRO A 18 15.17 6.00 -4.29
N MET A 19 14.71 5.31 -5.33
CA MET A 19 14.69 5.91 -6.67
C MET A 19 13.88 7.20 -6.63
N SER A 20 14.45 8.29 -7.15
CA SER A 20 13.70 9.54 -7.34
C SER A 20 13.29 9.68 -8.79
N ARG A 21 12.03 10.09 -9.02
CA ARG A 21 11.54 10.46 -10.36
C ARG A 21 12.45 11.48 -11.01
N ASN A 22 12.91 12.47 -10.26
CA ASN A 22 13.70 13.57 -10.79
C ASN A 22 15.12 13.12 -11.18
N LYS A 23 15.67 12.11 -10.49
CA LYS A 23 16.99 11.53 -10.82
C LYS A 23 16.91 10.47 -11.93
N HIS A 24 15.77 9.80 -12.07
CA HIS A 24 15.59 8.67 -13.00
C HIS A 24 14.41 8.92 -13.95
N PHE A 25 14.34 10.11 -14.55
CA PHE A 25 13.21 10.53 -15.38
C PHE A 25 12.83 9.49 -16.44
N HIS A 26 13.80 8.96 -17.18
CA HIS A 26 13.57 7.96 -18.24
C HIS A 26 12.93 6.65 -17.74
N ALA A 27 13.21 6.24 -16.51
CA ALA A 27 12.59 5.05 -15.92
C ALA A 27 11.08 5.27 -15.65
N PHE A 28 10.65 6.53 -15.50
CA PHE A 28 9.27 6.90 -15.19
C PHE A 28 8.52 7.56 -16.36
N ASP A 29 9.19 7.92 -17.44
CA ASP A 29 8.57 8.52 -18.63
C ASP A 29 8.05 7.48 -19.62
N ASN A 30 7.34 6.49 -19.09
CA ASN A 30 6.63 5.46 -19.84
C ASN A 30 5.38 5.02 -19.05
N PRO A 31 4.40 4.33 -19.67
CA PRO A 31 3.16 3.94 -18.99
C PRO A 31 3.37 3.13 -17.71
N LEU A 32 4.30 2.16 -17.71
CA LEU A 32 4.59 1.31 -16.55
C LEU A 32 5.23 2.10 -15.41
N GLY A 33 6.13 3.02 -15.72
CA GLY A 33 6.75 3.92 -14.74
C GLY A 33 5.72 4.86 -14.10
N ARG A 34 4.80 5.42 -14.88
CA ARG A 34 3.69 6.24 -14.35
C ARG A 34 2.73 5.42 -13.48
N GLN A 35 2.48 4.16 -13.86
CA GLN A 35 1.71 3.22 -13.05
C GLN A 35 2.41 2.93 -11.71
N ALA A 36 3.71 2.65 -11.71
CA ALA A 36 4.48 2.41 -10.49
C ALA A 36 4.43 3.63 -9.54
N LEU A 37 4.55 4.85 -10.07
CA LEU A 37 4.40 6.07 -9.26
C LEU A 37 3.00 6.20 -8.65
N THR A 38 1.95 5.84 -9.40
CA THR A 38 0.57 5.90 -8.93
C THR A 38 0.32 4.90 -7.80
N ILE A 39 0.75 3.65 -8.00
CA ILE A 39 0.68 2.60 -6.97
C ILE A 39 1.48 3.02 -5.74
N SER A 40 2.73 3.45 -5.91
CA SER A 40 3.60 3.88 -4.80
C SER A 40 2.97 4.99 -3.97
N LYS A 41 2.43 6.04 -4.61
CA LYS A 41 1.76 7.14 -3.90
C LYS A 41 0.55 6.66 -3.10
N ARG A 42 -0.29 5.81 -3.70
CA ARG A 42 -1.48 5.26 -3.04
C ARG A 42 -1.10 4.38 -1.86
N LEU A 43 -0.14 3.46 -2.03
CA LEU A 43 0.33 2.57 -0.98
C LEU A 43 0.93 3.37 0.19
N ARG A 44 1.77 4.36 -0.07
CA ARG A 44 2.34 5.23 0.96
C ARG A 44 1.26 5.98 1.74
N ALA A 45 0.29 6.57 1.05
CA ALA A 45 -0.81 7.27 1.70
C ALA A 45 -1.62 6.32 2.59
N PHE A 46 -1.87 5.09 2.13
CA PHE A 46 -2.60 4.09 2.91
C PHE A 46 -1.80 3.55 4.10
N ALA A 47 -0.49 3.31 3.92
CA ALA A 47 0.42 2.92 5.00
C ALA A 47 0.45 3.96 6.12
N GLN A 48 0.44 5.26 5.78
CA GLN A 48 0.34 6.34 6.77
C GLN A 48 -0.98 6.30 7.55
N VAL A 49 -2.09 5.96 6.88
CA VAL A 49 -3.39 5.78 7.53
C VAL A 49 -3.36 4.58 8.49
N LEU A 50 -2.80 3.45 8.06
CA LEU A 50 -2.64 2.25 8.90
C LEU A 50 -1.74 2.53 10.11
N ALA A 51 -0.59 3.16 9.91
CA ALA A 51 0.31 3.51 11.00
C ALA A 51 -0.35 4.49 12.00
N LYS A 52 -1.19 5.42 11.53
CA LYS A 52 -2.00 6.25 12.41
C LYS A 52 -3.03 5.42 13.17
N LEU A 53 -3.77 4.55 12.47
CA LEU A 53 -4.78 3.70 13.07
C LEU A 53 -4.20 2.82 14.19
N SER A 54 -3.03 2.21 13.97
CA SER A 54 -2.33 1.41 14.98
C SER A 54 -1.92 2.25 16.20
N ARG A 55 -1.36 3.46 16.00
CA ARG A 55 -1.03 4.38 17.10
C ARG A 55 -2.25 4.80 17.92
N ASP A 56 -3.41 4.91 17.28
CA ASP A 56 -4.68 5.24 17.93
C ASP A 56 -5.35 3.99 18.58
N GLY A 57 -4.68 2.83 18.57
CA GLY A 57 -5.17 1.57 19.16
C GLY A 57 -6.20 0.82 18.30
N GLY A 58 -6.37 1.22 17.05
CA GLY A 58 -7.27 0.59 16.10
C GLY A 58 -6.60 -0.49 15.25
N ALA A 59 -7.42 -1.29 14.59
CA ALA A 59 -6.99 -2.30 13.62
C ALA A 59 -7.87 -2.28 12.37
N ALA A 60 -7.26 -2.60 11.24
CA ALA A 60 -7.89 -2.80 9.94
C ALA A 60 -8.03 -4.29 9.67
N LYS A 61 -9.13 -4.71 9.07
CA LYS A 61 -9.35 -6.13 8.72
C LYS A 61 -9.11 -6.34 7.24
N ALA A 62 -8.23 -7.26 6.90
CA ALA A 62 -8.02 -7.69 5.52
C ALA A 62 -8.78 -9.00 5.26
N ARG A 63 -9.48 -9.08 4.13
CA ARG A 63 -10.17 -10.30 3.69
C ARG A 63 -10.08 -10.47 2.18
N ARG A 64 -10.14 -11.71 1.70
CA ARG A 64 -10.18 -12.00 0.27
C ARG A 64 -11.61 -11.99 -0.26
N VAL A 65 -11.87 -11.25 -1.35
CA VAL A 65 -13.18 -11.13 -2.00
C VAL A 65 -12.96 -11.12 -3.51
N ASP A 66 -13.56 -12.06 -4.22
CA ASP A 66 -13.50 -12.17 -5.69
C ASP A 66 -12.08 -12.10 -6.28
N GLY A 67 -11.11 -12.71 -5.59
CA GLY A 67 -9.70 -12.73 -5.99
C GLY A 67 -8.88 -11.51 -5.54
N ALA A 68 -9.54 -10.41 -5.15
CA ALA A 68 -8.92 -9.20 -4.60
C ALA A 68 -8.87 -9.22 -3.07
N ILE A 69 -8.10 -8.29 -2.50
CA ILE A 69 -8.03 -8.04 -1.05
C ILE A 69 -8.84 -6.80 -0.70
N GLU A 70 -9.83 -6.96 0.18
CA GLU A 70 -10.52 -5.85 0.81
C GLU A 70 -9.92 -5.55 2.17
N ILE A 71 -9.48 -4.32 2.38
CA ILE A 71 -9.07 -3.81 3.69
C ILE A 71 -10.15 -2.89 4.23
N GLU A 72 -10.78 -3.30 5.32
CA GLU A 72 -11.78 -2.53 6.07
C GLU A 72 -11.11 -1.75 7.20
N LEU A 73 -11.24 -0.43 7.16
CA LEU A 73 -10.87 0.50 8.21
C LEU A 73 -12.09 0.86 9.04
N ALA A 74 -12.07 0.55 10.34
CA ALA A 74 -13.05 1.06 11.28
C ALA A 74 -12.75 2.54 11.58
N LEU A 75 -13.77 3.40 11.54
CA LEU A 75 -13.67 4.82 11.88
C LEU A 75 -14.58 5.12 13.09
N PRO A 76 -14.10 4.90 14.33
CA PRO A 76 -14.94 4.97 15.53
C PRO A 76 -15.57 6.35 15.74
N ALA A 77 -14.84 7.42 15.44
CA ALA A 77 -15.28 8.81 15.63
C ALA A 77 -16.57 9.15 14.87
N VAL A 78 -16.86 8.46 13.77
CA VAL A 78 -18.04 8.71 12.91
C VAL A 78 -18.95 7.48 12.81
N LYS A 79 -18.72 6.44 13.64
CA LYS A 79 -19.40 5.13 13.53
C LYS A 79 -19.40 4.57 12.09
N GLY A 80 -18.35 4.88 11.33
CA GLY A 80 -18.24 4.58 9.91
C GLY A 80 -17.26 3.46 9.62
N ARG A 81 -17.31 2.95 8.39
CA ARG A 81 -16.35 1.99 7.85
C ARG A 81 -15.90 2.46 6.48
N ARG A 82 -14.61 2.29 6.18
CA ARG A 82 -14.06 2.54 4.85
C ARG A 82 -13.42 1.26 4.35
N VAL A 83 -13.89 0.78 3.21
CA VAL A 83 -13.31 -0.40 2.54
C VAL A 83 -12.47 0.08 1.36
N THR A 84 -11.27 -0.46 1.22
CA THR A 84 -10.39 -0.21 0.07
C THR A 84 -9.97 -1.55 -0.52
N ARG A 85 -10.02 -1.66 -1.85
CA ARG A 85 -9.62 -2.87 -2.58
C ARG A 85 -8.18 -2.77 -3.07
N PHE A 86 -7.47 -3.87 -2.97
CA PHE A 86 -6.08 -4.06 -3.40
C PHE A 86 -5.94 -5.37 -4.15
N GLU A 87 -5.02 -5.41 -5.10
CA GLU A 87 -4.55 -6.70 -5.62
C GLU A 87 -3.68 -7.42 -4.58
N PRO A 88 -3.56 -8.76 -4.61
CA PRO A 88 -2.72 -9.50 -3.69
C PRO A 88 -1.27 -9.00 -3.64
N GLU A 89 -0.67 -8.68 -4.79
CA GLU A 89 0.70 -8.18 -4.87
C GLU A 89 0.84 -6.78 -4.27
N GLU A 90 -0.23 -5.98 -4.30
CA GLU A 90 -0.25 -4.65 -3.67
C GLU A 90 -0.30 -4.76 -2.14
N LEU A 91 -0.99 -5.77 -1.61
CA LEU A 91 -0.99 -6.06 -0.18
C LEU A 91 0.41 -6.45 0.30
N GLU A 92 1.13 -7.29 -0.44
CA GLU A 92 2.50 -7.66 -0.11
C GLU A 92 3.41 -6.44 -0.01
N LEU A 93 3.34 -5.55 -1.01
CA LEU A 93 4.09 -4.30 -1.04
C LEU A 93 3.69 -3.37 0.12
N LEU A 94 2.41 -3.32 0.46
CA LEU A 94 1.90 -2.54 1.59
C LEU A 94 2.44 -3.08 2.93
N CYS A 95 2.42 -4.40 3.13
CA CYS A 95 2.92 -5.04 4.35
C CYS A 95 4.43 -4.87 4.55
N ALA A 96 5.19 -4.64 3.47
CA ALA A 96 6.61 -4.32 3.54
C ALA A 96 6.88 -2.85 3.97
N MET A 97 5.85 -1.99 4.03
CA MET A 97 6.02 -0.61 4.45
C MET A 97 6.05 -0.47 5.99
N PRO A 98 6.87 0.46 6.52
CA PRO A 98 6.97 0.67 7.96
C PRO A 98 5.61 0.96 8.62
N GLY A 99 5.27 0.21 9.67
CA GLY A 99 4.06 0.40 10.49
C GLY A 99 2.74 0.05 9.80
N ALA A 100 2.75 -0.42 8.55
CA ALA A 100 1.53 -0.82 7.85
C ALA A 100 1.03 -2.19 8.32
N ARG A 101 1.94 -3.17 8.50
CA ARG A 101 1.60 -4.54 8.92
C ARG A 101 0.99 -4.59 10.32
N ASP A 102 1.47 -3.76 11.23
CA ASP A 102 1.06 -3.79 12.65
C ASP A 102 -0.42 -3.41 12.84
N ALA A 103 -1.00 -2.68 11.90
CA ALA A 103 -2.40 -2.28 11.93
C ALA A 103 -3.33 -3.26 11.18
N LEU A 104 -2.79 -4.31 10.53
CA LEU A 104 -3.55 -5.21 9.68
C LEU A 104 -3.79 -6.55 10.38
N ASP A 105 -5.07 -6.87 10.58
CA ASP A 105 -5.53 -8.22 10.88
C ASP A 105 -5.61 -9.01 9.57
N LEU A 106 -4.64 -9.91 9.39
CA LEU A 106 -4.46 -10.76 8.21
C LEU A 106 -5.08 -12.15 8.38
N THR A 107 -5.83 -12.40 9.46
CA THR A 107 -6.32 -13.75 9.83
C THR A 107 -7.35 -14.31 8.83
N ALA A 108 -7.99 -13.45 8.04
CA ALA A 108 -9.06 -13.79 7.10
C ALA A 108 -8.62 -13.78 5.62
N LEU A 109 -7.32 -13.93 5.36
CA LEU A 109 -6.73 -13.92 4.01
C LEU A 109 -6.46 -15.31 3.43
#